data_AF-A0A9W4W020-F1
#
_entry.id   AF-A0A9W4W020-F1
#
_cell.length_a   1.000
_cell.length_b   1.000
_cell.length_c   1.000
_cell.angle_alpha   90.00
_cell.angle_beta   90.00
_cell.angle_gamma   90.00
#
_symmetry.space_group_name_H-M   'P 1'
#
loop_
_entity.id
_entity.type
_entity.pdbx_description
1 polymer ?
#
loop_
_entity_poly.entity_id
_entity_poly.type
_entity_poly.pdbx_seq_one_letter_code
_entity_poly.pdbx_strand_id
1 'polypeptide(L)'
;MKRITLATALIIALSGCQTAYYSAMEKVGIHKREILVDRVEATKESQEESQQEFQSALERLSTLINFDGGELQSAYEQLNSDYESSLASAEEVSVNINKVEDVAQALFDEWQDELAQYSSANLKRESEKKLTQTQRQFDRLLRSMRSSEQKMQPVLASLKDNVLYLKHNLNAQAIVAIRGEFKSLQTDIKSLIDDMNRSIADSNKFIEQMNASK
;
A
#
# COMPACT_ATOMS: atom_id res chain seq x y z
N MET A 1 12.77 60.00 -50.56
CA MET A 1 12.88 59.76 -49.10
C MET A 1 11.55 59.24 -48.57
N LYS A 2 11.63 58.09 -47.87
CA LYS A 2 10.72 57.63 -46.80
C LYS A 2 9.25 57.43 -47.17
N ARG A 3 8.83 56.18 -47.43
CA ARG A 3 7.51 55.61 -47.05
C ARG A 3 7.24 54.18 -47.57
N ILE A 4 8.25 53.38 -47.92
CA ILE A 4 8.05 51.98 -48.38
C ILE A 4 8.48 50.92 -47.35
N THR A 5 9.06 51.29 -46.22
CA THR A 5 9.66 50.33 -45.27
C THR A 5 9.01 50.40 -43.90
N LEU A 6 7.77 49.91 -43.73
CA LEU A 6 7.23 49.61 -42.39
C LEU A 6 5.99 48.68 -42.37
N ALA A 7 5.85 47.76 -43.33
CA ALA A 7 4.69 46.86 -43.38
C ALA A 7 5.06 45.36 -43.48
N THR A 8 6.30 45.00 -43.15
CA THR A 8 6.83 43.63 -43.35
C THR A 8 7.40 42.99 -42.08
N ALA A 9 6.98 43.45 -40.90
CA ALA A 9 7.52 42.99 -39.62
C ALA A 9 6.44 42.54 -38.61
N LEU A 10 5.28 42.04 -39.08
CA LEU A 10 4.21 41.58 -38.19
C LEU A 10 3.50 40.29 -38.64
N ILE A 11 4.21 39.38 -39.32
CA ILE A 11 3.64 38.09 -39.75
C ILE A 11 4.42 36.87 -39.21
N ILE A 12 5.49 37.06 -38.42
CA ILE A 12 6.34 35.94 -37.94
C ILE A 12 6.00 35.50 -36.49
N ALA A 13 4.96 36.05 -35.86
CA ALA A 13 4.71 35.82 -34.43
C ALA A 13 3.58 34.80 -34.08
N LEU A 14 3.18 33.90 -35.00
CA LEU A 14 2.04 33.00 -34.75
C LEU A 14 2.30 31.49 -34.96
N SER A 15 3.54 31.05 -35.20
CA SER A 15 3.86 29.62 -35.36
C SER A 15 4.34 28.92 -34.07
N GLY A 16 4.18 29.53 -32.89
CA GLY A 16 4.77 29.05 -31.62
C GLY A 16 3.88 28.28 -30.64
N CYS A 17 2.60 28.00 -30.93
CA CYS A 17 1.65 27.56 -29.88
C CYS A 17 1.07 26.15 -30.01
N GLN A 18 1.63 25.25 -30.83
CA GLN A 18 1.15 23.85 -30.86
C GLN A 18 1.97 22.89 -29.99
N THR A 19 3.21 23.21 -29.65
CA THR A 19 4.09 22.30 -28.89
C THR A 19 3.73 22.17 -27.41
N ALA A 20 3.13 23.20 -26.79
CA ALA A 20 2.73 23.17 -25.38
C ALA A 20 1.48 22.29 -25.12
N TYR A 21 0.54 22.24 -26.08
CA TYR A 21 -0.69 21.43 -25.95
C TYR A 21 -0.40 19.93 -26.03
N TYR A 22 0.56 19.53 -26.89
CA TYR A 22 0.98 18.13 -27.00
C TYR A 22 1.91 17.68 -25.88
N SER A 23 2.84 18.52 -25.40
CA SER A 23 3.76 18.16 -24.30
C SER A 23 3.09 18.08 -22.92
N ALA A 24 1.93 18.69 -22.74
CA ALA A 24 1.09 18.49 -21.55
C ALA A 24 0.31 17.17 -21.64
N MET A 25 -0.36 16.88 -22.76
CA MET A 25 -1.10 15.61 -22.94
C MET A 25 -0.20 14.38 -22.98
N GLU A 26 1.02 14.47 -23.51
CA GLU A 26 1.98 13.35 -23.57
C GLU A 26 2.47 12.91 -22.17
N LYS A 27 2.29 13.76 -21.14
CA LYS A 27 2.59 13.44 -19.74
C LYS A 27 1.37 13.01 -18.92
N VAL A 28 0.17 13.25 -19.45
CA VAL A 28 -1.10 12.81 -18.84
C VAL A 28 -1.21 11.29 -19.07
N GLY A 29 -1.69 10.52 -18.08
CA GLY A 29 -1.60 9.06 -18.08
C GLY A 29 -0.26 8.45 -17.60
N ILE A 30 0.89 8.82 -18.20
CA ILE A 30 2.22 8.30 -17.76
C ILE A 30 2.50 8.69 -16.30
N HIS A 31 2.21 9.95 -15.95
CA HIS A 31 2.38 10.43 -14.59
C HIS A 31 1.50 9.68 -13.58
N LYS A 32 0.24 9.35 -13.93
CA LYS A 32 -0.65 8.58 -13.03
C LYS A 32 -0.19 7.14 -12.88
N ARG A 33 0.36 6.54 -13.94
CA ARG A 33 0.99 5.21 -13.86
C ARG A 33 2.17 5.21 -12.89
N GLU A 34 3.05 6.21 -12.97
CA GLU A 34 4.20 6.34 -12.07
C GLU A 34 3.74 6.58 -10.63
N ILE A 35 2.77 7.48 -10.40
CA ILE A 35 2.18 7.65 -9.07
C ILE A 35 1.60 6.32 -8.56
N LEU A 36 0.89 5.55 -9.39
CA LEU A 36 0.31 4.28 -8.96
C LEU A 36 1.39 3.29 -8.51
N VAL A 37 2.49 3.19 -9.26
CA VAL A 37 3.64 2.36 -8.88
C VAL A 37 4.22 2.83 -7.54
N ASP A 38 4.47 4.13 -7.39
CA ASP A 38 5.01 4.70 -6.14
C ASP A 38 4.09 4.44 -4.94
N ARG A 39 2.76 4.51 -5.14
CA ARG A 39 1.77 4.23 -4.09
C ARG A 39 1.74 2.75 -3.72
N VAL A 40 1.84 1.85 -4.69
CA VAL A 40 1.93 0.41 -4.43
C VAL A 40 3.23 0.08 -3.69
N GLU A 41 4.34 0.72 -4.05
CA GLU A 41 5.62 0.57 -3.36
C GLU A 41 5.55 1.07 -1.91
N ALA A 42 5.00 2.26 -1.66
CA ALA A 42 4.81 2.77 -0.30
C ALA A 42 3.87 1.87 0.54
N THR A 43 2.84 1.28 -0.09
CA THR A 43 1.95 0.33 0.60
C THR A 43 2.67 -0.96 0.95
N LYS A 44 3.51 -1.48 0.03
CA LYS A 44 4.37 -2.63 0.27
C LYS A 44 5.32 -2.39 1.44
N GLU A 45 6.01 -1.25 1.47
CA GLU A 45 6.92 -0.87 2.56
C GLU A 45 6.18 -0.78 3.91
N SER A 46 5.00 -0.17 3.94
CA SER A 46 4.16 -0.12 5.14
C SER A 46 3.69 -1.51 5.61
N GLN A 47 3.43 -2.44 4.67
CA GLN A 47 3.13 -3.84 5.01
C GLN A 47 4.34 -4.59 5.56
N GLU A 48 5.54 -4.30 5.05
CA GLU A 48 6.80 -4.86 5.57
C GLU A 48 7.09 -4.36 6.99
N GLU A 49 6.88 -3.07 7.26
CA GLU A 49 7.01 -2.49 8.60
C GLU A 49 5.97 -3.10 9.56
N SER A 50 4.70 -3.14 9.17
CA SER A 50 3.65 -3.73 10.00
C SER A 50 3.94 -5.20 10.31
N GLN A 51 4.44 -5.96 9.34
CA GLN A 51 4.89 -7.34 9.55
C GLN A 51 5.98 -7.44 10.63
N GLN A 52 6.97 -6.54 10.62
CA GLN A 52 8.05 -6.52 11.62
C GLN A 52 7.52 -6.21 13.02
N GLU A 53 6.56 -5.30 13.14
CA GLU A 53 5.94 -4.98 14.43
C GLU A 53 5.17 -6.17 15.00
N PHE A 54 4.37 -6.85 14.18
CA PHE A 54 3.66 -8.05 14.60
C PHE A 54 4.62 -9.21 14.93
N GLN A 55 5.72 -9.35 14.19
CA GLN A 55 6.78 -10.31 14.49
C GLN A 55 7.44 -10.02 15.84
N SER A 56 7.73 -8.75 16.14
CA SER A 56 8.29 -8.34 17.44
C SER A 56 7.31 -8.66 18.58
N ALA A 57 6.03 -8.32 18.41
CA ALA A 57 4.99 -8.67 19.37
C ALA A 57 4.89 -10.19 19.61
N LEU A 58 4.99 -10.99 18.53
CA LEU A 58 5.00 -12.45 18.60
C LEU A 58 6.19 -12.99 19.41
N GLU A 59 7.38 -12.41 19.23
CA GLU A 59 8.59 -12.77 19.98
C GLU A 59 8.47 -12.41 21.47
N ARG A 60 7.91 -11.24 21.80
CA ARG A 60 7.66 -10.84 23.20
C ARG A 60 6.63 -11.73 23.88
N LEU A 61 5.53 -12.06 23.20
CA LEU A 61 4.56 -13.04 23.69
C LEU A 61 5.22 -14.39 23.98
N SER A 62 6.09 -14.85 23.08
CA SER A 62 6.82 -16.11 23.25
C SER A 62 7.74 -16.09 24.47
N THR A 63 8.36 -14.95 24.77
CA THR A 63 9.19 -14.77 25.97
C THR A 63 8.34 -14.82 27.25
N LEU A 64 7.19 -14.15 27.25
CA LEU A 64 6.27 -14.14 28.40
C LEU A 64 5.70 -15.54 28.70
N ILE A 65 5.37 -16.34 27.68
CA ILE A 65 4.86 -17.72 27.87
C ILE A 65 5.89 -18.64 28.54
N ASN A 66 7.16 -18.49 28.16
CA ASN A 66 8.28 -19.32 28.59
C ASN A 66 9.00 -18.76 29.82
N PHE A 67 8.36 -17.86 30.56
CA PHE A 67 8.93 -17.20 31.71
C PHE A 67 9.37 -18.20 32.81
N ASP A 68 10.64 -18.11 33.22
CA ASP A 68 11.25 -18.91 34.29
C ASP A 68 12.05 -18.02 35.27
N GLY A 69 11.38 -17.03 35.87
CA GLY A 69 11.94 -16.24 36.98
C GLY A 69 12.73 -14.97 36.62
N GLY A 70 12.62 -14.45 35.39
CA GLY A 70 13.22 -13.18 34.95
C GLY A 70 12.42 -11.90 35.28
N GLU A 71 12.64 -10.82 34.52
CA GLU A 71 11.92 -9.54 34.71
C GLU A 71 10.62 -9.44 33.89
N LEU A 72 9.50 -9.92 34.46
CA LEU A 72 8.16 -9.83 33.86
C LEU A 72 7.79 -8.41 33.44
N GLN A 73 8.20 -7.42 34.23
CA GLN A 73 7.90 -6.01 33.96
C GLN A 73 8.52 -5.54 32.65
N SER A 74 9.81 -5.82 32.43
CA SER A 74 10.49 -5.43 31.20
C SER A 74 9.86 -6.08 29.96
N ALA A 75 9.51 -7.37 30.06
CA ALA A 75 8.85 -8.08 28.96
C ALA A 75 7.43 -7.55 28.68
N TYR A 76 6.69 -7.17 29.71
CA TYR A 76 5.40 -6.51 29.57
C TYR A 76 5.52 -5.12 28.92
N GLU A 77 6.47 -4.29 29.37
CA GLU A 77 6.68 -2.95 28.82
C GLU A 77 7.04 -3.01 27.34
N GLN A 78 7.88 -3.98 26.94
CA GLN A 78 8.20 -4.24 25.54
C GLN A 78 6.97 -4.72 24.76
N LEU A 79 6.18 -5.65 25.30
CA LEU A 79 4.94 -6.09 24.64
C LEU A 79 3.95 -4.93 24.44
N ASN A 80 3.80 -4.04 25.42
CA ASN A 80 2.95 -2.86 25.28
C ASN A 80 3.46 -1.92 24.19
N SER A 81 4.78 -1.70 24.12
CA SER A 81 5.40 -0.92 23.05
C SER A 81 5.14 -1.54 21.67
N ASP A 82 5.36 -2.85 21.53
CA ASP A 82 5.15 -3.56 20.26
C ASP A 82 3.67 -3.54 19.85
N TYR A 83 2.74 -3.57 20.81
CA TYR A 83 1.31 -3.39 20.54
C TYR A 83 1.00 -1.99 19.99
N GLU A 84 1.55 -0.93 20.59
CA GLU A 84 1.36 0.45 20.15
C GLU A 84 1.93 0.68 18.73
N SER A 85 3.13 0.15 18.46
CA SER A 85 3.74 0.19 17.12
C SER A 85 2.96 -0.64 16.09
N SER A 86 2.48 -1.82 16.47
CA SER A 86 1.62 -2.66 15.60
C SER A 86 0.30 -1.95 15.26
N LEU A 87 -0.26 -1.19 16.21
CA LEU A 87 -1.47 -0.40 15.99
C LEU A 87 -1.21 0.73 14.98
N ALA A 88 -0.15 1.52 15.19
CA ALA A 88 0.20 2.63 14.30
C ALA A 88 0.51 2.15 12.88
N SER A 89 1.29 1.09 12.73
CA SER A 89 1.63 0.52 11.42
C SER A 89 0.40 -0.03 10.68
N ALA A 90 -0.56 -0.64 11.39
CA ALA A 90 -1.80 -1.12 10.78
C ALA A 90 -2.69 0.03 10.26
N GLU A 91 -2.73 1.16 10.98
CA GLU A 91 -3.41 2.37 10.51
C GLU A 91 -2.75 2.92 9.24
N GLU A 92 -1.42 2.93 9.18
CA GLU A 92 -0.68 3.36 8.01
C GLU A 92 -0.95 2.47 6.79
N VAL A 93 -0.96 1.15 6.96
CA VAL A 93 -1.31 0.22 5.88
C VAL A 93 -2.70 0.55 5.33
N SER A 94 -3.68 0.75 6.22
CA SER A 94 -5.06 1.08 5.83
C SER A 94 -5.12 2.36 4.99
N VAL A 95 -4.40 3.41 5.42
CA VAL A 95 -4.29 4.69 4.73
C VAL A 95 -3.64 4.54 3.35
N ASN A 96 -2.58 3.74 3.24
CA ASN A 96 -1.85 3.57 1.99
C ASN A 96 -2.63 2.73 0.97
N ILE A 97 -3.37 1.71 1.41
CA ILE A 97 -4.28 0.96 0.53
C ILE A 97 -5.35 1.87 -0.07
N ASN A 98 -5.95 2.77 0.73
CA ASN A 98 -6.93 3.73 0.22
C ASN A 98 -6.33 4.63 -0.87
N LYS A 99 -5.11 5.15 -0.66
CA LYS A 99 -4.42 5.99 -1.66
C LYS A 99 -4.12 5.24 -2.96
N VAL A 100 -3.75 3.96 -2.86
CA VAL A 100 -3.53 3.10 -4.02
C VAL A 100 -4.82 2.93 -4.82
N GLU A 101 -5.94 2.66 -4.13
CA GLU A 101 -7.27 2.51 -4.73
C GLU A 101 -7.72 3.79 -5.45
N ASP A 102 -7.59 4.95 -4.81
CA ASP A 102 -7.96 6.25 -5.40
C ASP A 102 -7.19 6.55 -6.69
N VAL A 103 -5.87 6.35 -6.68
CA VAL A 103 -5.01 6.62 -7.85
C VAL A 103 -5.29 5.62 -8.97
N ALA A 104 -5.50 4.35 -8.65
CA ALA A 104 -5.81 3.32 -9.64
C ALA A 104 -7.14 3.61 -10.33
N GLN A 105 -8.18 3.98 -9.58
CA GLN A 105 -9.47 4.33 -10.14
C GLN A 105 -9.36 5.53 -11.08
N ALA A 106 -8.67 6.59 -10.65
CA ALA A 106 -8.43 7.76 -11.49
C ALA A 106 -7.64 7.43 -12.78
N LEU A 107 -6.66 6.53 -12.71
CA LEU A 107 -5.91 6.06 -13.88
C LEU A 107 -6.82 5.29 -14.85
N PHE A 108 -7.67 4.40 -14.34
CA PHE A 108 -8.53 3.57 -15.18
C PHE A 108 -9.66 4.37 -15.83
N ASP A 109 -10.24 5.33 -15.12
CA ASP A 109 -11.25 6.22 -15.67
C ASP A 109 -10.68 7.09 -16.80
N GLU A 110 -9.50 7.69 -16.59
CA GLU A 110 -8.80 8.47 -17.63
C GLU A 110 -8.46 7.61 -18.85
N TRP A 111 -7.90 6.41 -18.63
CA TRP A 111 -7.56 5.51 -19.73
C TRP A 111 -8.83 5.09 -20.50
N GLN A 112 -9.94 4.83 -19.82
CA GLN A 112 -11.21 4.48 -20.45
C GLN A 112 -11.77 5.60 -21.33
N ASP A 113 -11.63 6.86 -20.91
CA ASP A 113 -12.02 8.02 -21.70
C ASP A 113 -11.12 8.21 -22.93
N GLU A 114 -9.82 7.98 -22.80
CA GLU A 114 -8.85 8.05 -23.90
C GLU A 114 -9.07 6.97 -24.96
N LEU A 115 -9.62 5.80 -24.58
CA LEU A 115 -10.00 4.75 -25.55
C LEU A 115 -11.02 5.25 -26.59
N ALA A 116 -11.84 6.25 -26.27
CA ALA A 116 -12.78 6.86 -27.21
C ALA A 116 -12.11 7.78 -28.23
N GLN A 117 -10.88 8.24 -27.95
CA GLN A 117 -10.16 9.22 -28.76
C GLN A 117 -9.33 8.57 -29.89
N TYR A 118 -9.13 7.26 -29.85
CA TYR A 118 -8.39 6.55 -30.89
C TYR A 118 -9.12 6.58 -32.24
N SER A 119 -8.40 7.02 -33.28
CA SER A 119 -8.85 6.87 -34.67
C SER A 119 -8.54 5.48 -35.26
N SER A 120 -7.48 4.81 -34.78
CA SER A 120 -7.09 3.47 -35.23
C SER A 120 -7.79 2.39 -34.41
N ALA A 121 -8.64 1.59 -35.07
CA ALA A 121 -9.33 0.47 -34.44
C ALA A 121 -8.37 -0.60 -33.89
N ASN A 122 -7.21 -0.80 -34.53
CA ASN A 122 -6.22 -1.76 -34.05
C ASN A 122 -5.56 -1.27 -32.74
N LEU A 123 -5.09 -0.01 -32.72
CA LEU A 123 -4.46 0.57 -31.52
C LEU A 123 -5.45 0.66 -30.36
N LYS A 124 -6.71 1.00 -30.63
CA LYS A 124 -7.79 0.99 -29.63
C LYS A 124 -7.93 -0.38 -28.97
N ARG A 125 -8.05 -1.44 -29.78
CA ARG A 125 -8.21 -2.83 -29.29
C ARG A 125 -7.01 -3.29 -28.47
N GLU A 126 -5.80 -2.93 -28.89
CA GLU A 126 -4.58 -3.25 -28.13
C GLU A 126 -4.55 -2.52 -26.78
N SER A 127 -4.95 -1.25 -26.75
CA SER A 127 -5.05 -0.44 -25.54
C SER A 127 -6.13 -0.97 -24.58
N GLU A 128 -7.33 -1.30 -25.09
CA GLU A 128 -8.41 -1.96 -24.34
C GLU A 128 -7.98 -3.26 -23.68
N LYS A 129 -7.21 -4.09 -24.41
CA LYS A 129 -6.67 -5.34 -23.89
C LYS A 129 -5.71 -5.08 -22.72
N LYS A 130 -4.85 -4.07 -22.83
CA LYS A 130 -3.92 -3.67 -21.76
C LYS A 130 -4.68 -3.15 -20.53
N LEU A 131 -5.65 -2.24 -20.70
CA LEU A 131 -6.49 -1.73 -19.62
C LEU A 131 -7.16 -2.88 -18.85
N THR A 132 -7.84 -3.78 -19.57
CA THR A 132 -8.54 -4.94 -18.99
C THR A 132 -7.58 -5.89 -18.26
N GLN A 133 -6.35 -6.03 -18.76
CA GLN A 133 -5.33 -6.85 -18.11
C GLN A 133 -4.83 -6.19 -16.81
N THR A 134 -4.54 -4.89 -16.84
CA THR A 134 -4.07 -4.13 -15.68
C THR A 134 -5.14 -4.08 -14.58
N GLN A 135 -6.41 -3.82 -14.92
CA GLN A 135 -7.52 -3.85 -13.95
C GLN A 135 -7.61 -5.20 -13.22
N ARG A 136 -7.58 -6.32 -13.96
CA ARG A 136 -7.62 -7.66 -13.34
C ARG A 136 -6.43 -7.97 -12.44
N GLN A 137 -5.26 -7.40 -12.74
CA GLN A 137 -4.07 -7.54 -11.89
C GLN A 137 -4.23 -6.68 -10.64
N PHE A 138 -4.66 -5.44 -10.80
CA PHE A 138 -4.94 -4.52 -9.72
C PHE A 138 -6.00 -5.08 -8.75
N ASP A 139 -7.11 -5.62 -9.24
CA ASP A 139 -8.15 -6.20 -8.39
C ASP A 139 -7.62 -7.37 -7.54
N ARG A 140 -6.68 -8.16 -8.07
CA ARG A 140 -6.05 -9.24 -7.31
C ARG A 140 -5.15 -8.68 -6.22
N LEU A 141 -4.35 -7.66 -6.54
CA LEU A 141 -3.52 -6.95 -5.58
C LEU A 141 -4.36 -6.33 -4.45
N LEU A 142 -5.38 -5.54 -4.80
CA LEU A 142 -6.25 -4.87 -3.84
C LEU A 142 -6.94 -5.85 -2.89
N ARG A 143 -7.45 -6.97 -3.41
CA ARG A 143 -8.03 -8.03 -2.56
C ARG A 143 -7.02 -8.63 -1.59
N SER A 144 -5.78 -8.85 -2.03
CA SER A 144 -4.68 -9.36 -1.18
C SER A 144 -4.37 -8.37 -0.05
N MET A 145 -4.21 -7.09 -0.39
CA MET A 145 -3.99 -5.99 0.56
C MET A 145 -5.12 -5.89 1.59
N ARG A 146 -6.38 -5.80 1.14
CA ARG A 146 -7.56 -5.71 2.03
C ARG A 146 -7.75 -6.93 2.91
N SER A 147 -7.42 -8.13 2.42
CA SER A 147 -7.45 -9.36 3.22
C SER A 147 -6.47 -9.28 4.39
N SER A 148 -5.24 -8.79 4.15
CA SER A 148 -4.25 -8.61 5.21
C SER A 148 -4.68 -7.53 6.22
N GLU A 149 -5.17 -6.38 5.74
CA GLU A 149 -5.69 -5.28 6.56
C GLU A 149 -6.83 -5.75 7.48
N GLN A 150 -7.80 -6.50 6.94
CA GLN A 150 -8.94 -6.99 7.71
C GLN A 150 -8.53 -7.92 8.86
N LYS A 151 -7.43 -8.66 8.71
CA LYS A 151 -6.91 -9.55 9.76
C LYS A 151 -6.11 -8.83 10.84
N MET A 152 -5.61 -7.62 10.60
CA MET A 152 -4.88 -6.85 11.62
C MET A 152 -5.77 -6.51 12.81
N GLN A 153 -7.01 -6.08 12.57
CA GLN A 153 -7.93 -5.63 13.62
C GLN A 153 -8.24 -6.69 14.68
N PRO A 154 -8.64 -7.94 14.35
CA PRO A 154 -8.85 -8.97 15.37
C PRO A 154 -7.55 -9.34 16.12
N VAL A 155 -6.39 -9.32 15.44
CA VAL A 155 -5.09 -9.56 16.10
C VAL A 155 -4.76 -8.44 17.10
N LEU A 156 -4.93 -7.18 16.71
CA LEU A 156 -4.72 -6.01 17.57
C LEU A 156 -5.68 -5.98 18.76
N ALA A 157 -6.95 -6.37 18.56
CA ALA A 157 -7.93 -6.49 19.63
C ALA A 157 -7.47 -7.51 20.68
N SER A 158 -7.07 -8.71 20.23
CA SER A 158 -6.54 -9.74 21.12
C SER A 158 -5.25 -9.30 21.81
N LEU A 159 -4.30 -8.66 21.11
CA LEU A 159 -3.09 -8.09 21.71
C LEU A 159 -3.44 -7.07 22.81
N LYS A 160 -4.37 -6.16 22.53
CA LYS A 160 -4.82 -5.14 23.48
C LYS A 160 -5.39 -5.74 24.75
N ASP A 161 -6.28 -6.73 24.63
CA ASP A 161 -6.91 -7.37 25.78
C ASP A 161 -5.86 -8.05 26.68
N ASN A 162 -4.88 -8.69 26.06
CA ASN A 162 -3.76 -9.32 26.74
C ASN A 162 -2.86 -8.30 27.47
N VAL A 163 -2.51 -7.19 26.82
CA VAL A 163 -1.75 -6.09 27.42
C VAL A 163 -2.52 -5.50 28.60
N LEU A 164 -3.81 -5.19 28.44
CA LEU A 164 -4.65 -4.64 29.50
C LEU A 164 -4.78 -5.58 30.70
N TYR A 165 -4.94 -6.88 30.45
CA TYR A 165 -5.00 -7.87 31.51
C TYR A 165 -3.70 -7.91 32.31
N LEU A 166 -2.55 -7.97 31.62
CA LEU A 166 -1.25 -7.99 32.28
C LEU A 166 -0.95 -6.72 33.05
N LYS A 167 -1.36 -5.54 32.55
CA LYS A 167 -1.16 -4.25 33.22
C LYS A 167 -1.57 -4.23 34.69
N HIS A 168 -2.65 -4.94 35.03
CA HIS A 168 -3.21 -4.96 36.39
C HIS A 168 -2.86 -6.22 37.18
N ASN A 169 -2.43 -7.27 36.48
CA ASN A 169 -2.30 -8.61 37.05
C ASN A 169 -0.90 -9.20 36.87
N LEU A 170 0.12 -8.40 36.55
CA LEU A 170 1.44 -8.88 36.17
C LEU A 170 2.10 -9.72 37.28
N ASN A 171 2.00 -11.04 37.14
CA ASN A 171 2.66 -12.03 37.99
C ASN A 171 2.69 -13.38 37.28
N ALA A 172 3.46 -14.33 37.82
CA ALA A 172 3.61 -15.67 37.22
C ALA A 172 2.28 -16.45 37.12
N GLN A 173 1.34 -16.26 38.04
CA GLN A 173 0.03 -16.95 37.99
C GLN A 173 -0.85 -16.41 36.87
N ALA A 174 -0.87 -15.09 36.67
CA ALA A 174 -1.60 -14.44 35.59
C ALA A 174 -1.07 -14.87 34.21
N ILE A 175 0.25 -15.01 34.06
CA ILE A 175 0.88 -15.54 32.84
C ILE A 175 0.42 -16.98 32.56
N VAL A 176 0.33 -17.82 33.60
CA VAL A 176 -0.20 -19.19 33.45
C VAL A 176 -1.68 -19.18 33.06
N ALA A 177 -2.48 -18.28 33.64
CA ALA A 177 -3.92 -18.17 33.39
C ALA A 177 -4.24 -17.80 31.93
N ILE A 178 -3.45 -16.94 31.30
CA ILE A 178 -3.68 -16.47 29.92
C ILE A 178 -2.87 -17.23 28.86
N ARG A 179 -2.14 -18.28 29.25
CA ARG A 179 -1.31 -19.06 28.32
C ARG A 179 -2.10 -19.61 27.13
N GLY A 180 -3.37 -19.93 27.31
CA GLY A 180 -4.27 -20.35 26.22
C GLY A 180 -4.51 -19.24 25.21
N GLU A 181 -4.87 -18.04 25.69
CA GLU A 181 -5.08 -16.84 24.88
C GLU A 181 -3.83 -16.47 24.07
N PHE A 182 -2.66 -16.50 24.72
CA PHE A 182 -1.39 -16.25 24.06
C PHE A 182 -1.11 -17.22 22.91
N LYS A 183 -1.41 -18.51 23.07
CA LYS A 183 -1.21 -19.50 21.99
C LYS A 183 -2.15 -19.25 20.80
N SER A 184 -3.39 -18.85 21.05
CA SER A 184 -4.32 -18.46 19.99
C SER A 184 -3.75 -17.25 19.24
N LEU A 185 -3.36 -16.22 19.99
CA LEU A 185 -2.79 -14.99 19.43
C LEU A 185 -1.51 -15.24 18.63
N GLN A 186 -0.62 -16.12 19.09
CA GLN A 186 0.57 -16.52 18.31
C GLN A 186 0.20 -17.13 16.96
N THR A 187 -0.91 -17.89 16.89
CA THR A 187 -1.39 -18.50 15.65
C THR A 187 -1.97 -17.43 14.73
N ASP A 188 -2.76 -16.51 15.28
CA ASP A 188 -3.38 -15.43 14.53
C ASP A 188 -2.34 -14.48 13.94
N ILE A 189 -1.31 -14.10 14.72
CA ILE A 189 -0.20 -13.28 14.25
C ILE A 189 0.57 -13.97 13.12
N LYS A 190 0.87 -15.28 13.25
CA LYS A 190 1.54 -16.03 12.16
C LYS A 190 0.70 -16.04 10.88
N SER A 191 -0.61 -16.25 10.99
CA SER A 191 -1.49 -16.18 9.82
C SER A 191 -1.53 -14.78 9.22
N LEU A 192 -1.47 -13.72 10.03
CA LEU A 192 -1.41 -12.35 9.54
C LEU A 192 -0.11 -12.08 8.77
N ILE A 193 1.03 -12.52 9.31
CA ILE A 193 2.34 -12.42 8.66
C ILE A 193 2.36 -13.14 7.30
N ASP A 194 1.77 -14.34 7.22
CA ASP A 194 1.66 -15.08 5.97
C ASP A 194 0.80 -14.34 4.93
N ASP A 195 -0.29 -13.71 5.36
CA ASP A 195 -1.15 -12.90 4.48
C ASP A 195 -0.41 -11.64 3.98
N MET A 196 0.35 -10.97 4.83
CA MET A 196 1.19 -9.83 4.46
C MET A 196 2.25 -10.23 3.43
N ASN A 197 2.92 -11.36 3.63
CA ASN A 197 3.89 -11.90 2.67
C ASN A 197 3.29 -12.11 1.28
N ARG A 198 2.05 -12.61 1.22
CA ARG A 198 1.34 -12.76 -0.07
C ARG A 198 1.03 -11.40 -0.70
N SER A 199 0.56 -10.43 0.08
CA SER A 199 0.27 -9.08 -0.41
C SER A 199 1.52 -8.35 -0.92
N ILE A 200 2.64 -8.47 -0.21
CA ILE A 200 3.95 -7.93 -0.64
C ILE A 200 4.39 -8.57 -1.95
N ALA A 201 4.28 -9.90 -2.07
CA ALA A 201 4.62 -10.61 -3.29
C ALA A 201 3.72 -10.21 -4.48
N ASP A 202 2.44 -9.97 -4.26
CA ASP A 202 1.52 -9.49 -5.30
C ASP A 202 1.82 -8.02 -5.68
N SER A 203 2.24 -7.19 -4.73
CA SER A 203 2.70 -5.81 -4.97
C SER A 203 3.93 -5.79 -5.89
N ASN A 204 4.93 -6.62 -5.60
CA ASN A 204 6.13 -6.75 -6.44
C ASN A 204 5.78 -7.17 -7.88
N LYS A 205 4.91 -8.18 -8.05
CA LYS A 205 4.46 -8.61 -9.38
C LYS A 205 3.73 -7.50 -10.14
N PHE A 206 2.90 -6.72 -9.45
CA PHE A 206 2.19 -5.60 -10.06
C PHE A 206 3.16 -4.52 -10.52
N ILE A 207 4.09 -4.10 -9.65
CA ILE A 207 5.14 -3.11 -9.97
C ILE A 207 5.97 -3.56 -11.18
N GLU A 208 6.45 -4.81 -11.19
CA GLU A 208 7.20 -5.39 -12.31
C GLU A 208 6.42 -5.30 -13.63
N GLN A 209 5.13 -5.63 -13.62
CA GLN A 209 4.27 -5.60 -14.81
C GLN A 209 4.02 -4.18 -15.31
N MET A 210 3.81 -3.23 -14.41
CA MET A 210 3.65 -1.82 -14.76
C MET A 210 4.91 -1.23 -15.37
N ASN A 211 6.09 -1.65 -14.88
CA ASN A 211 7.39 -1.24 -15.40
C ASN A 211 7.76 -1.91 -16.73
N ALA A 212 7.41 -3.19 -16.92
CA ALA A 212 7.62 -3.90 -18.20
C ALA A 212 6.72 -3.39 -19.34
N SER A 213 5.73 -2.56 -19.01
CA SER A 213 4.81 -1.93 -19.95
C SER A 213 5.20 -0.48 -20.32
N LYS A 214 6.38 -0.02 -19.87
CA LYS A 214 7.05 1.21 -20.32
C LYS A 214 7.72 0.97 -21.68
#